data_AF-A0AAP0KRY9-F1
#
_entry.id   AF-A0AAP0KRY9-F1
#
_cell.length_a   1.000
_cell.length_b   1.000
_cell.length_c   1.000
_cell.angle_alpha   90.00
_cell.angle_beta   90.00
_cell.angle_gamma   90.00
#
_symmetry.space_group_name_H-M   'P 1'
#
loop_
_entity.id
_entity.type
_entity.pdbx_description
1 polymer ?
#
loop_
_entity_poly.entity_id
_entity_poly.type
_entity_poly.pdbx_seq_one_letter_code
_entity_poly.pdbx_strand_id
1 'polypeptide(L)'
;MSLGYAEKLSYKEDIGTVGMAEIFDPPDILQQKIEELASMIAKSKHLVVFTGAGISTSCGIPDFRGPKGVWTLQREGKGVPTASLPFHRAMPSLTHMALVELERVGILKFVISQNVDSLHLRSGIPREKLSELHGNSFRELCPSCGVEYLRDFEVETIGLKETSRRCSDEKCGAKLRDTVLDWEAFRKWDRYEELENDYFQCLPSDVLLHFQDALPAKEMNLAEQHCKMADIVLCLVIASAWVVRQFWLFWCSLQITPACNLPMRSVRGGGQMVIVNLQQTPKDKKASLVIHGLVDKVMLGVVNLLSLRIPPYVRVDLFQVILKLFHRNAERKYVKWTLRVSSVHGQRAQLPFLSSVEIETSNALSRRVFYNVTITVMDALMHKTNPSDLYVLREMLKSRPIKMLLSLNFGDGCGCSCTSIEFTVDFQVSEESFKHDKDIMLQKLRDAAIQDWHCGQLAVIERETLSFPRSETTTYAVVTSIVGNKFSSITSNGKLSVNFKENGLLFGSNIKKRRSEVIKRDEISQKQQKVY
;
A
#
# COMPACT_ATOMS: atom_id res chain seq x y z
N MET A 1 2.53 11.74 -12.07
CA MET A 1 2.47 10.34 -11.59
C MET A 1 3.88 9.97 -11.21
N SER A 2 4.19 10.04 -9.92
CA SER A 2 5.54 9.82 -9.42
C SER A 2 5.69 8.39 -8.93
N LEU A 3 6.82 7.78 -9.23
CA LEU A 3 7.39 6.80 -8.33
C LEU A 3 7.87 7.57 -7.11
N GLY A 4 6.96 7.83 -6.18
CA GLY A 4 7.25 8.61 -4.99
C GLY A 4 8.51 8.10 -4.27
N TYR A 5 8.76 6.80 -4.26
CA TYR A 5 9.95 6.24 -3.63
C TYR A 5 11.18 6.20 -4.56
N ALA A 6 11.08 5.60 -5.77
CA ALA A 6 12.27 5.36 -6.60
C ALA A 6 12.90 6.64 -7.16
N GLU A 7 12.12 7.72 -7.33
CA GLU A 7 12.63 9.04 -7.71
C GLU A 7 13.39 9.74 -6.57
N LYS A 8 13.13 9.36 -5.32
CA LYS A 8 13.76 9.97 -4.13
C LYS A 8 15.06 9.28 -3.72
N LEU A 9 15.37 8.12 -4.28
CA LEU A 9 16.58 7.35 -3.95
C LEU A 9 17.83 8.10 -4.42
N SER A 10 18.84 8.16 -3.55
CA SER A 10 20.13 8.70 -3.93
C SER A 10 20.77 7.86 -5.04
N TYR A 11 21.43 8.54 -5.98
CA TYR A 11 22.18 7.88 -7.05
C TYR A 11 23.28 6.99 -6.46
N LYS A 12 23.50 5.85 -7.10
CA LYS A 12 24.55 4.90 -6.73
C LYS A 12 25.26 4.36 -7.96
N GLU A 13 26.59 4.39 -7.91
CA GLU A 13 27.46 3.86 -8.97
C GLU A 13 27.44 2.33 -9.00
N ASP A 14 27.61 1.68 -7.83
CA ASP A 14 27.55 0.22 -7.70
C ASP A 14 26.18 -0.28 -7.19
N ILE A 15 25.36 -0.74 -8.13
CA ILE A 15 24.03 -1.30 -7.92
C ILE A 15 24.00 -2.84 -8.00
N GLY A 16 25.17 -3.48 -8.12
CA GLY A 16 25.32 -4.93 -8.27
C GLY A 16 24.91 -5.43 -9.66
N THR A 17 24.70 -6.74 -9.82
CA THR A 17 24.24 -7.32 -11.10
C THR A 17 22.75 -7.01 -11.33
N VAL A 18 22.39 -6.62 -12.56
CA VAL A 18 21.03 -6.21 -12.96
C VAL A 18 20.69 -6.80 -14.33
N GLY A 19 19.41 -6.89 -14.66
CA GLY A 19 18.96 -7.30 -15.99
C GLY A 19 19.28 -8.75 -16.36
N MET A 20 19.46 -9.63 -15.37
CA MET A 20 19.71 -11.05 -15.59
C MET A 20 18.53 -11.70 -16.34
N ALA A 21 18.84 -12.65 -17.22
CA ALA A 21 17.83 -13.41 -17.95
C ALA A 21 16.91 -14.16 -16.98
N GLU A 22 15.62 -14.14 -17.29
CA GLU A 22 14.61 -14.91 -16.58
C GLU A 22 14.64 -16.37 -17.06
N ILE A 23 14.47 -17.28 -16.10
CA ILE A 23 14.40 -18.72 -16.28
C ILE A 23 12.96 -19.14 -15.95
N PHE A 24 12.43 -20.05 -16.76
CA PHE A 24 11.11 -20.63 -16.55
C PHE A 24 11.23 -22.15 -16.60
N ASP A 25 10.91 -22.81 -15.48
CA ASP A 25 10.80 -24.27 -15.43
C ASP A 25 9.69 -24.70 -16.42
N PRO A 26 9.90 -25.79 -17.20
CA PRO A 26 8.86 -26.38 -18.03
C PRO A 26 7.60 -26.72 -17.22
N PRO A 27 6.38 -26.70 -17.82
CA PRO A 27 5.14 -26.86 -17.07
C PRO A 27 5.04 -28.10 -16.18
N ASP A 28 5.55 -29.24 -16.65
CA ASP A 28 5.62 -30.52 -15.94
C ASP A 28 6.60 -30.46 -14.75
N ILE A 29 7.80 -29.92 -14.96
CA ILE A 29 8.81 -29.73 -13.91
C ILE A 29 8.31 -28.72 -12.87
N LEU A 30 7.69 -27.62 -13.30
CA LEU A 30 7.13 -26.62 -12.42
C LEU A 30 6.03 -27.23 -11.53
N GLN A 31 5.15 -28.05 -12.10
CA GLN A 31 4.10 -28.73 -11.35
C GLN A 31 4.68 -29.69 -10.31
N GLN A 32 5.68 -30.51 -10.68
CA GLN A 32 6.37 -31.40 -9.74
C GLN A 32 7.01 -30.63 -8.58
N LYS A 33 7.68 -29.51 -8.86
CA LYS A 33 8.30 -28.67 -7.83
C LYS A 33 7.27 -28.00 -6.93
N ILE A 34 6.11 -27.62 -7.45
CA ILE A 34 4.98 -27.09 -6.66
C ILE A 34 4.45 -28.16 -5.70
N GLU A 35 4.32 -29.41 -6.15
CA GLU A 35 3.91 -30.54 -5.31
C GLU A 35 4.92 -30.84 -4.21
N GLU A 36 6.21 -30.82 -4.55
CA GLU A 36 7.30 -30.96 -3.58
C GLU A 36 7.25 -29.84 -2.53
N LEU A 37 7.12 -28.58 -2.96
CA LEU A 37 6.99 -27.43 -2.07
C LEU A 37 5.76 -27.54 -1.16
N ALA A 38 4.60 -27.93 -1.69
CA ALA A 38 3.39 -28.14 -0.90
C ALA A 38 3.60 -29.23 0.17
N SER A 39 4.26 -30.33 -0.18
CA SER A 39 4.63 -31.41 0.74
C SER A 39 5.59 -30.94 1.83
N MET A 40 6.59 -30.12 1.48
CA MET A 40 7.52 -29.51 2.42
C MET A 40 6.78 -28.58 3.41
N ILE A 41 5.94 -27.68 2.89
CA ILE A 41 5.14 -26.75 3.72
C ILE A 41 4.19 -27.50 4.64
N ALA A 42 3.49 -28.53 4.15
CA ALA A 42 2.57 -29.32 4.96
C ALA A 42 3.25 -30.03 6.15
N LYS A 43 4.53 -30.37 6.02
CA LYS A 43 5.34 -31.02 7.07
C LYS A 43 6.04 -30.03 8.00
N SER A 44 6.14 -28.76 7.60
CA SER A 44 6.81 -27.71 8.36
C SER A 44 6.07 -27.43 9.67
N LYS A 45 6.81 -27.35 10.77
CA LYS A 45 6.33 -26.87 12.07
C LYS A 45 6.54 -25.38 12.23
N HIS A 46 7.56 -24.82 11.57
CA HIS A 46 7.94 -23.41 11.70
C HIS A 46 8.35 -22.80 10.36
N LEU A 47 7.35 -22.58 9.50
CA LEU A 47 7.55 -21.93 8.21
C LEU A 47 7.83 -20.43 8.41
N VAL A 48 8.95 -19.96 7.86
CA VAL A 48 9.26 -18.54 7.71
C VAL A 48 9.32 -18.19 6.23
N VAL A 49 8.71 -17.07 5.84
CA VAL A 49 8.73 -16.59 4.46
C VAL A 49 9.60 -15.34 4.37
N PHE A 50 10.51 -15.32 3.41
CA PHE A 50 11.38 -14.18 3.12
C PHE A 50 10.99 -13.59 1.76
N THR A 51 10.58 -12.32 1.69
CA THR A 51 10.05 -11.71 0.46
C THR A 51 10.87 -10.54 -0.05
N GLY A 52 11.02 -10.45 -1.37
CA GLY A 52 11.59 -9.32 -2.09
C GLY A 52 10.61 -8.67 -3.08
N ALA A 53 11.09 -7.67 -3.82
CA ALA A 53 10.24 -6.75 -4.59
C ALA A 53 9.39 -7.43 -5.66
N GLY A 54 9.82 -8.59 -6.18
CA GLY A 54 9.10 -9.21 -7.27
C GLY A 54 7.82 -9.95 -6.87
N ILE A 55 7.46 -10.03 -5.58
CA ILE A 55 6.08 -10.41 -5.20
C ILE A 55 5.05 -9.29 -5.47
N SER A 56 5.54 -8.07 -5.73
CA SER A 56 4.73 -6.86 -5.95
C SER A 56 4.71 -6.43 -7.42
N THR A 57 5.41 -7.14 -8.33
CA THR A 57 5.43 -6.80 -9.77
C THR A 57 4.07 -6.97 -10.44
N SER A 58 3.30 -7.99 -10.06
CA SER A 58 1.91 -8.17 -10.51
C SER A 58 0.95 -7.11 -9.96
N CYS A 59 1.35 -6.38 -8.91
CA CYS A 59 0.61 -5.23 -8.38
C CYS A 59 0.89 -3.93 -9.15
N GLY A 60 1.74 -3.97 -10.18
CA GLY A 60 2.12 -2.79 -10.95
C GLY A 60 3.29 -1.98 -10.37
N ILE A 61 3.96 -2.50 -9.34
CA ILE A 61 5.15 -1.94 -8.71
C ILE A 61 6.39 -2.54 -9.38
N PRO A 62 7.29 -1.76 -10.01
CA PRO A 62 8.49 -2.32 -10.62
C PRO A 62 9.42 -2.92 -9.55
N ASP A 63 10.12 -3.99 -9.91
CA ASP A 63 11.23 -4.48 -9.10
C ASP A 63 12.48 -3.59 -9.25
N PHE A 64 13.56 -4.00 -8.60
CA PHE A 64 14.82 -3.27 -8.65
C PHE A 64 15.80 -3.77 -9.72
N ARG A 65 15.86 -5.08 -10.00
CA ARG A 65 16.95 -5.71 -10.75
C ARG A 65 16.51 -6.62 -11.90
N GLY A 66 15.20 -6.79 -12.09
CA GLY A 66 14.63 -7.51 -13.22
C GLY A 66 14.96 -6.82 -14.54
N PRO A 67 14.57 -7.40 -15.69
CA PRO A 67 14.84 -6.82 -17.01
C PRO A 67 14.36 -5.38 -17.19
N LYS A 68 13.34 -4.96 -16.42
CA LYS A 68 12.79 -3.60 -16.41
C LYS A 68 12.85 -2.95 -15.02
N GLY A 69 13.73 -3.45 -14.15
CA GLY A 69 13.88 -2.98 -12.78
C GLY A 69 14.49 -1.59 -12.70
N VAL A 70 14.27 -0.90 -11.57
CA VAL A 70 14.77 0.47 -11.32
C VAL A 70 16.27 0.61 -11.60
N TRP A 71 17.09 -0.30 -11.06
CA TRP A 71 18.55 -0.25 -11.23
C TRP A 71 18.99 -0.70 -12.62
N THR A 72 18.27 -1.63 -13.24
CA THR A 72 18.54 -2.05 -14.62
C THR A 72 18.41 -0.87 -15.58
N LEU A 73 17.31 -0.11 -15.47
CA LEU A 73 17.07 1.06 -16.32
C LEU A 73 18.04 2.20 -16.01
N GLN A 74 18.36 2.44 -14.73
CA GLN A 74 19.39 3.41 -14.35
C GLN A 74 20.75 3.08 -14.99
N ARG A 75 21.18 1.80 -14.98
CA ARG A 75 22.43 1.35 -15.62
C ARG A 75 22.42 1.56 -17.13
N GLU A 76 21.26 1.38 -17.76
CA GLU A 76 21.07 1.62 -19.20
C GLU A 76 21.00 3.11 -19.55
N GLY A 77 21.15 4.02 -18.58
CA GLY A 77 20.98 5.46 -18.79
C GLY A 77 19.53 5.87 -19.07
N LYS A 78 18.58 4.97 -18.80
CA LYS A 78 17.14 5.23 -18.90
C LYS A 78 16.66 5.80 -17.56
N GLY A 79 15.63 6.66 -17.63
CA GLY A 79 14.97 7.17 -16.44
C GLY A 79 14.35 6.05 -15.61
N VAL A 80 13.87 6.42 -14.42
CA VAL A 80 13.14 5.50 -13.52
C VAL A 80 11.98 4.85 -14.30
N PRO A 81 11.78 3.51 -14.24
CA PRO A 81 10.70 2.84 -14.97
C PRO A 81 9.37 3.51 -14.69
N THR A 82 8.57 3.89 -15.68
CA THR A 82 7.22 4.41 -15.37
C THR A 82 6.45 3.38 -14.56
N ALA A 83 6.27 3.61 -13.25
CA ALA A 83 5.38 2.77 -12.45
C ALA A 83 3.99 2.85 -13.06
N SER A 84 3.34 1.70 -13.15
CA SER A 84 1.95 1.69 -13.57
C SER A 84 1.05 2.34 -12.50
N LEU A 85 1.45 2.28 -11.21
CA LEU A 85 0.67 2.78 -10.08
C LEU A 85 1.56 3.26 -8.91
N PRO A 86 1.16 4.32 -8.17
CA PRO A 86 1.76 4.68 -6.89
C PRO A 86 1.40 3.67 -5.78
N PHE A 87 2.20 3.56 -4.71
CA PHE A 87 2.01 2.52 -3.69
C PHE A 87 0.64 2.58 -3.03
N HIS A 88 0.12 3.77 -2.74
CA HIS A 88 -1.19 3.91 -2.09
C HIS A 88 -2.37 3.40 -2.96
N ARG A 89 -2.16 3.20 -4.27
CA ARG A 89 -3.14 2.58 -5.18
C ARG A 89 -2.92 1.09 -5.39
N ALA A 90 -1.70 0.59 -5.17
CA ALA A 90 -1.40 -0.82 -5.31
C ALA A 90 -2.24 -1.66 -4.33
N MET A 91 -2.70 -2.81 -4.81
CA MET A 91 -3.43 -3.79 -4.01
C MET A 91 -2.55 -5.04 -3.83
N PRO A 92 -2.67 -5.78 -2.72
CA PRO A 92 -1.87 -6.98 -2.49
C PRO A 92 -2.04 -8.00 -3.62
N SER A 93 -0.94 -8.64 -4.03
CA SER A 93 -0.97 -9.71 -5.03
C SER A 93 -1.62 -10.98 -4.47
N LEU A 94 -1.87 -11.94 -5.35
CA LEU A 94 -2.32 -13.27 -4.98
C LEU A 94 -1.36 -13.90 -3.95
N THR A 95 -0.05 -13.74 -4.15
CA THR A 95 0.98 -14.19 -3.21
C THR A 95 0.79 -13.58 -1.82
N HIS A 96 0.57 -12.26 -1.70
CA HIS A 96 0.33 -11.64 -0.40
C HIS A 96 -0.90 -12.25 0.30
N MET A 97 -2.00 -12.42 -0.44
CA MET A 97 -3.23 -12.99 0.12
C MET A 97 -3.08 -14.49 0.44
N ALA A 98 -2.25 -15.23 -0.30
CA ALA A 98 -1.89 -16.61 0.03
C ALA A 98 -1.12 -16.69 1.36
N LEU A 99 -0.22 -15.74 1.62
CA LEU A 99 0.49 -15.66 2.90
C LEU A 99 -0.46 -15.34 4.06
N VAL A 100 -1.45 -14.46 3.85
CA VAL A 100 -2.51 -14.19 4.84
C VAL A 100 -3.26 -15.48 5.18
N GLU A 101 -3.61 -16.29 4.18
CA GLU A 101 -4.29 -17.56 4.44
C GLU A 101 -3.42 -18.54 5.23
N LEU A 102 -2.15 -18.70 4.84
CA LEU A 102 -1.20 -19.58 5.52
C LEU A 102 -0.95 -19.13 6.97
N GLU A 103 -0.94 -17.82 7.23
CA GLU A 103 -0.82 -17.26 8.58
C GLU A 103 -2.08 -17.54 9.39
N ARG A 104 -3.26 -17.31 8.81
CA ARG A 104 -4.56 -17.52 9.45
C ARG A 104 -4.76 -18.96 9.92
N VAL A 105 -4.37 -19.94 9.09
CA VAL A 105 -4.45 -21.36 9.46
C VAL A 105 -3.26 -21.84 10.31
N GLY A 106 -2.33 -20.94 10.65
CA GLY A 106 -1.22 -21.19 11.55
C GLY A 106 -0.02 -21.92 10.95
N ILE A 107 0.03 -22.12 9.62
CA ILE A 107 1.18 -22.72 8.94
C ILE A 107 2.35 -21.73 8.90
N LEU A 108 2.10 -20.50 8.44
CA LEU A 108 3.10 -19.44 8.37
C LEU A 108 3.32 -18.82 9.76
N LYS A 109 4.55 -18.89 10.27
CA LYS A 109 4.90 -18.36 11.59
C LYS A 109 5.41 -16.93 11.56
N PHE A 110 6.09 -16.55 10.48
CA PHE A 110 6.71 -15.23 10.39
C PHE A 110 7.02 -14.84 8.95
N VAL A 111 6.90 -13.56 8.65
CA VAL A 111 7.28 -12.94 7.38
C VAL A 111 8.44 -11.99 7.60
N ILE A 112 9.46 -12.10 6.76
CA ILE A 112 10.60 -11.20 6.70
C ILE A 112 10.57 -10.53 5.33
N SER A 113 10.40 -9.21 5.29
CA SER A 113 10.25 -8.46 4.06
C SER A 113 11.38 -7.46 3.85
N GLN A 114 11.88 -7.40 2.62
CA GLN A 114 12.75 -6.34 2.12
C GLN A 114 11.97 -5.22 1.41
N ASN A 115 10.65 -5.37 1.26
CA ASN A 115 9.80 -4.43 0.54
C ASN A 115 9.40 -3.28 1.44
N VAL A 116 9.27 -2.09 0.85
CA VAL A 116 8.85 -0.85 1.51
C VAL A 116 7.42 -0.43 1.13
N ASP A 117 6.73 -1.26 0.33
CA ASP A 117 5.43 -0.96 -0.28
C ASP A 117 4.22 -1.09 0.67
N SER A 118 4.44 -1.61 1.89
CA SER A 118 3.42 -1.86 2.93
C SER A 118 2.36 -2.89 2.55
N LEU A 119 2.52 -3.65 1.46
CA LEU A 119 1.46 -4.56 0.99
C LEU A 119 1.20 -5.74 1.93
N HIS A 120 2.19 -6.18 2.71
CA HIS A 120 2.00 -7.21 3.75
C HIS A 120 1.09 -6.74 4.89
N LEU A 121 1.32 -5.55 5.43
CA LEU A 121 0.45 -5.01 6.48
C LEU A 121 -0.94 -4.70 5.94
N ARG A 122 -0.99 -4.13 4.73
CA ARG A 122 -2.27 -3.80 4.08
C ARG A 122 -3.05 -5.05 3.71
N SER A 123 -2.40 -6.18 3.39
CA SER A 123 -3.10 -7.45 3.14
C SER A 123 -3.70 -8.07 4.39
N GLY A 124 -3.24 -7.66 5.57
CA GLY A 124 -3.71 -8.17 6.87
C GLY A 124 -2.74 -9.10 7.59
N ILE A 125 -1.48 -9.19 7.17
CA ILE A 125 -0.45 -9.87 7.98
C ILE A 125 -0.29 -9.12 9.31
N PRO A 126 -0.38 -9.79 10.47
CA PRO A 126 -0.21 -9.14 11.76
C PRO A 126 1.18 -8.53 11.91
N ARG A 127 1.25 -7.32 12.49
CA ARG A 127 2.50 -6.55 12.62
C ARG A 127 3.54 -7.29 13.46
N GLU A 128 3.11 -8.03 14.47
CA GLU A 128 3.93 -8.85 15.34
C GLU A 128 4.50 -10.11 14.67
N LYS A 129 3.98 -10.47 13.48
CA LYS A 129 4.48 -11.58 12.65
C LYS A 129 5.25 -11.11 11.40
N LEU A 130 5.61 -9.83 11.34
CA LEU A 130 6.28 -9.22 10.20
C LEU A 130 7.51 -8.41 10.64
N SER A 131 8.67 -8.73 10.03
CA SER A 131 9.85 -7.86 10.05
C SER A 131 10.02 -7.11 8.74
N GLU A 132 10.03 -5.77 8.77
CA GLU A 132 10.27 -4.90 7.60
C GLU A 132 11.68 -4.31 7.64
N LEU A 133 12.63 -5.01 7.02
CA LEU A 133 14.05 -4.75 7.22
C LEU A 133 14.51 -3.42 6.62
N HIS A 134 13.84 -2.95 5.56
CA HIS A 134 14.22 -1.71 4.86
C HIS A 134 13.28 -0.53 5.18
N GLY A 135 12.43 -0.68 6.19
CA GLY A 135 11.40 0.29 6.54
C GLY A 135 10.12 0.13 5.72
N ASN A 136 9.23 1.11 5.84
CA ASN A 136 7.92 1.11 5.21
C ASN A 136 7.55 2.54 4.78
N SER A 137 7.21 2.72 3.49
CA SER A 137 6.90 4.02 2.90
C SER A 137 5.63 4.68 3.45
N PHE A 138 4.85 3.99 4.29
CA PHE A 138 3.65 4.48 4.97
C PHE A 138 3.90 4.71 6.46
N ARG A 139 5.12 4.48 6.95
CA ARG A 139 5.44 4.56 8.37
C ARG A 139 6.36 5.72 8.70
N GLU A 140 6.00 6.38 9.79
CA GLU A 140 6.82 7.40 10.44
C GLU A 140 7.12 6.98 11.88
N LEU A 141 8.26 7.43 12.40
CA LEU A 141 8.71 7.19 13.77
C LEU A 141 8.97 8.51 14.48
N CYS A 142 8.56 8.61 15.74
CA CYS A 142 9.02 9.70 16.59
C CYS A 142 10.43 9.38 17.14
N PRO A 143 11.47 10.18 16.84
CA PRO A 143 12.82 9.94 17.33
C PRO A 143 12.98 10.19 18.84
N SER A 144 12.01 10.86 19.48
CA SER A 144 12.07 11.21 20.91
C SER A 144 11.40 10.17 21.81
N CYS A 145 10.18 9.72 21.47
CA CYS A 145 9.44 8.75 22.29
C CYS A 145 9.32 7.35 21.66
N GLY A 146 9.79 7.16 20.41
CA GLY A 146 9.81 5.87 19.74
C GLY A 146 8.46 5.38 19.22
N VAL A 147 7.38 6.17 19.34
CA VAL A 147 6.07 5.77 18.82
C VAL A 147 6.07 5.72 17.28
N GLU A 148 5.50 4.65 16.74
CA GLU A 148 5.34 4.42 15.30
C GLU A 148 3.95 4.88 14.83
N TYR A 149 3.88 5.53 13.67
CA TYR A 149 2.64 5.93 13.02
C TYR A 149 2.54 5.27 11.65
N LEU A 150 1.55 4.39 11.46
CA LEU A 150 1.18 3.88 10.15
C LEU A 150 0.13 4.79 9.51
N ARG A 151 0.37 5.18 8.26
CA ARG A 151 -0.50 6.05 7.45
C ARG A 151 -1.22 5.24 6.37
N ASP A 152 -2.31 5.80 5.85
CA ASP A 152 -3.00 5.33 4.65
C ASP A 152 -2.47 5.98 3.34
N PHE A 153 -1.47 6.86 3.46
CA PHE A 153 -0.77 7.51 2.35
C PHE A 153 0.76 7.32 2.46
N GLU A 154 1.45 7.50 1.33
CA GLU A 154 2.91 7.47 1.27
C GLU A 154 3.52 8.70 1.94
N VAL A 155 4.52 8.48 2.79
CA VAL A 155 5.28 9.52 3.47
C VAL A 155 6.14 10.30 2.45
N GLU A 156 6.21 11.62 2.60
CA GLU A 156 6.84 12.51 1.64
C GLU A 156 8.38 12.36 1.56
N THR A 157 9.03 11.85 2.61
CA THR A 157 10.49 11.68 2.66
C THR A 157 10.94 10.21 2.67
N ILE A 158 12.22 9.99 2.38
CA ILE A 158 12.94 8.73 2.57
C ILE A 158 14.32 9.01 3.15
N GLY A 159 14.98 8.00 3.70
CA GLY A 159 16.34 8.11 4.24
C GLY A 159 16.38 8.63 5.67
N LEU A 160 15.36 8.30 6.48
CA LEU A 160 15.25 8.70 7.88
C LEU A 160 15.21 10.23 8.08
N LYS A 161 14.62 10.94 7.11
CA LYS A 161 14.53 12.42 7.10
C LYS A 161 13.30 12.86 7.88
N GLU A 162 13.34 14.10 8.36
CA GLU A 162 12.18 14.71 9.01
C GLU A 162 11.03 14.89 8.03
N THR A 163 9.85 14.50 8.47
CA THR A 163 8.59 14.71 7.78
C THR A 163 7.99 16.05 8.20
N SER A 164 6.93 16.48 7.51
CA SER A 164 6.16 17.68 7.83
C SER A 164 5.32 17.55 9.12
N ARG A 165 5.25 16.35 9.72
CA ARG A 165 4.36 16.02 10.83
C ARG A 165 5.10 15.94 12.16
N ARG A 166 4.33 16.08 13.25
CA ARG A 166 4.82 16.03 14.64
C ARG A 166 4.13 14.90 15.39
N CYS A 167 4.81 14.42 16.43
CA CYS A 167 4.25 13.46 17.37
C CYS A 167 2.97 14.01 17.99
N SER A 168 1.94 13.17 18.01
CA SER A 168 0.63 13.46 18.60
C SER A 168 0.63 13.36 20.12
N ASP A 169 1.70 12.82 20.73
CA ASP A 169 1.87 12.86 22.18
C ASP A 169 2.12 14.30 22.63
N GLU A 170 1.21 14.82 23.44
CA GLU A 170 1.23 16.19 23.98
C GLU A 170 2.52 16.48 24.75
N LYS A 171 3.15 15.46 25.36
CA LYS A 171 4.40 15.61 26.10
C LYS A 171 5.64 15.59 25.22
N CYS A 172 5.50 15.23 23.93
CA CYS A 172 6.63 15.08 23.01
C CYS A 172 6.65 16.18 21.94
N GLY A 173 5.65 16.22 21.06
CA GLY A 173 5.58 17.21 19.96
C GLY A 173 6.77 17.22 18.97
N ALA A 174 7.71 16.27 19.07
CA ALA A 174 8.89 16.20 18.21
C ALA A 174 8.50 15.94 16.74
N LYS A 175 9.32 16.39 15.79
CA LYS A 175 9.10 16.08 14.38
C LYS A 175 9.29 14.59 14.12
N LEU A 176 8.40 14.01 13.32
CA LEU A 176 8.47 12.61 12.94
C LEU A 176 9.48 12.40 11.82
N ARG A 177 10.06 11.21 11.71
CA ARG A 177 10.94 10.81 10.61
C ARG A 177 10.35 9.67 9.83
N ASP A 178 10.64 9.58 8.54
CA ASP A 178 10.33 8.37 7.77
C ASP A 178 11.18 7.18 8.26
N THR A 179 10.77 5.97 7.89
CA THR A 179 11.47 4.73 8.29
C THR A 179 12.25 4.08 7.15
N VAL A 180 12.16 4.63 5.94
CA VAL A 180 12.71 3.99 4.75
C VAL A 180 14.21 4.25 4.68
N LEU A 181 14.98 3.19 4.52
CA LEU A 181 16.44 3.30 4.42
C LEU A 181 16.86 3.81 3.03
N ASP A 182 17.84 4.70 3.00
CA ASP A 182 18.46 5.23 1.79
C ASP A 182 19.99 5.17 1.91
N TRP A 183 20.70 5.20 0.78
CA TRP A 183 22.16 5.05 0.71
C TRP A 183 22.91 6.13 1.49
N GLU A 184 22.40 7.37 1.51
CA GLU A 184 23.00 8.47 2.26
C GLU A 184 22.89 8.31 3.79
N ALA A 185 21.90 7.57 4.27
CA ALA A 185 21.79 7.25 5.69
C ALA A 185 22.98 6.40 6.17
N PHE A 186 23.57 5.59 5.28
CA PHE A 186 24.77 4.80 5.56
C PHE A 186 26.06 5.65 5.57
N ARG A 187 26.15 6.68 4.70
CA ARG A 187 27.34 7.55 4.57
C ARG A 187 27.60 8.48 5.76
N LYS A 188 26.58 8.81 6.58
CA LYS A 188 26.77 9.68 7.75
C LYS A 188 27.56 9.02 8.88
N TRP A 189 27.71 7.70 8.86
CA TRP A 189 28.48 6.96 9.86
C TRP A 189 29.96 6.83 9.50
N ASP A 190 30.31 6.78 8.20
CA ASP A 190 31.71 6.77 7.75
C ASP A 190 32.48 8.05 8.12
N ARG A 191 31.79 9.16 8.40
CA ARG A 191 32.43 10.44 8.79
C ARG A 191 32.76 10.58 10.28
N TYR A 192 32.38 9.62 11.13
CA TYR A 192 32.80 9.65 12.54
C TYR A 192 34.25 9.16 12.73
N GLU A 193 34.87 8.56 11.72
CA GLU A 193 36.31 8.19 11.73
C GLU A 193 37.25 9.35 11.37
N GLU A 194 36.75 10.53 10.99
CA GLU A 194 37.58 11.70 10.63
C GLU A 194 37.71 12.76 11.74
N LEU A 195 37.23 12.48 12.97
CA LEU A 195 37.54 13.32 14.14
C LEU A 195 38.85 12.82 14.78
N GLU A 196 39.97 13.26 14.21
CA GLU A 196 41.31 13.09 14.77
C GLU A 196 41.47 13.86 16.11
N ASN A 197 42.00 13.12 17.09
CA ASN A 197 42.91 13.54 18.17
C ASN A 197 42.39 14.44 19.29
N ASP A 198 42.14 13.84 20.47
CA ASP A 198 43.06 14.05 21.63
C ASP A 198 42.80 13.16 22.89
N TYR A 199 41.96 12.12 22.84
CA TYR A 199 41.71 11.28 24.03
C TYR A 199 41.56 9.80 23.67
N PHE A 200 42.66 9.13 23.29
CA PHE A 200 42.66 7.68 23.12
C PHE A 200 43.95 7.05 23.66
N GLN A 201 44.05 7.01 24.99
CA GLN A 201 44.68 5.88 25.68
C GLN A 201 43.60 5.29 26.59
N CYS A 202 43.37 3.98 26.45
CA CYS A 202 42.35 3.16 27.11
C CYS A 202 40.98 3.07 26.42
N LEU A 203 40.91 2.42 25.25
CA LEU A 203 39.72 1.63 24.91
C LEU A 203 40.15 0.21 24.47
N PRO A 204 39.52 -0.85 25.01
CA PRO A 204 39.88 -2.24 24.70
C PRO A 204 39.43 -2.65 23.30
N SER A 205 39.95 -3.78 22.83
CA SER A 205 39.93 -4.37 21.48
C SER A 205 38.56 -4.65 20.82
N ASP A 206 37.47 -4.00 21.25
CA ASP A 206 36.10 -4.33 20.85
C ASP A 206 35.42 -3.26 19.97
N VAL A 207 36.17 -2.35 19.35
CA VAL A 207 35.61 -1.36 18.42
C VAL A 207 35.77 -1.84 16.97
N LEU A 208 34.95 -2.80 16.60
CA LEU A 208 34.65 -3.12 15.21
C LEU A 208 33.13 -3.02 15.04
N LEU A 209 32.63 -1.77 14.98
CA LEU A 209 31.22 -1.44 14.79
C LEU A 209 30.77 -1.86 13.38
N HIS A 210 30.29 -3.10 13.30
CA HIS A 210 29.79 -3.74 12.11
C HIS A 210 28.38 -3.22 11.74
N PHE A 211 28.05 -3.26 10.43
CA PHE A 211 26.75 -3.13 9.73
C PHE A 211 25.41 -3.41 10.44
N GLN A 212 25.42 -4.01 11.63
CA GLN A 212 24.26 -4.25 12.48
C GLN A 212 23.53 -2.95 12.89
N ASP A 213 24.18 -1.78 12.82
CA ASP A 213 23.60 -0.51 13.27
C ASP A 213 22.78 0.26 12.21
N ALA A 214 22.73 -0.20 10.95
CA ALA A 214 22.01 0.49 9.87
C ALA A 214 20.63 -0.11 9.54
N LEU A 215 20.41 -1.38 9.85
CA LEU A 215 19.07 -1.98 9.78
C LEU A 215 18.39 -1.82 11.15
N PRO A 216 17.05 -1.69 11.21
CA PRO A 216 16.35 -1.56 12.48
C PRO A 216 16.59 -2.80 13.37
N ALA A 217 17.31 -2.63 14.48
CA ALA A 217 17.73 -3.74 15.34
C ALA A 217 16.54 -4.59 15.84
N LYS A 218 15.41 -3.95 16.15
CA LYS A 218 14.16 -4.64 16.53
C LYS A 218 13.66 -5.60 15.44
N GLU A 219 13.63 -5.13 14.19
CA GLU A 219 13.18 -5.94 13.04
C GLU A 219 14.18 -7.06 12.75
N MET A 220 15.49 -6.76 12.83
CA MET A 220 16.56 -7.70 12.54
C MET A 220 16.66 -8.82 13.58
N ASN A 221 16.54 -8.50 14.87
CA ASN A 221 16.62 -9.48 15.96
C ASN A 221 15.45 -10.48 15.89
N LEU A 222 14.24 -9.99 15.66
CA LEU A 222 13.06 -10.86 15.47
C LEU A 222 13.22 -11.74 14.24
N ALA A 223 13.66 -11.17 13.11
CA ALA A 223 13.91 -11.92 11.89
C ALA A 223 14.96 -13.03 12.10
N GLU A 224 16.06 -12.73 12.78
CA GLU A 224 17.09 -13.71 13.10
C GLU A 224 16.58 -14.81 14.05
N GLN A 225 15.81 -14.46 15.07
CA GLN A 225 15.20 -15.41 15.99
C GLN A 225 14.29 -16.40 15.23
N HIS A 226 13.38 -15.89 14.40
CA HIS A 226 12.48 -16.75 13.63
C HIS A 226 13.23 -17.62 12.61
N CYS A 227 14.26 -17.09 11.93
CA CYS A 227 15.08 -17.90 11.04
C CYS A 227 15.86 -19.00 11.76
N LYS A 228 16.30 -18.80 13.02
CA LYS A 228 16.96 -19.87 13.80
C LYS A 228 15.99 -20.99 14.17
N MET A 229 14.72 -20.68 14.40
CA MET A 229 13.67 -21.64 14.73
C MET A 229 13.11 -22.37 13.50
N ALA A 230 13.28 -21.79 12.31
CA ALA A 230 12.66 -22.27 11.10
C ALA A 230 13.22 -23.62 10.64
N ASP A 231 12.32 -24.58 10.43
CA ASP A 231 12.64 -25.81 9.73
C ASP A 231 12.55 -25.63 8.21
N ILE A 232 11.74 -24.67 7.73
CA ILE A 232 11.72 -24.22 6.33
C ILE A 232 11.74 -22.69 6.26
N VAL A 233 12.67 -22.14 5.47
CA VAL A 233 12.63 -20.75 5.00
C VAL A 233 12.29 -20.74 3.51
N LEU A 234 11.12 -20.18 3.18
CA LEU A 234 10.65 -19.99 1.81
C LEU A 234 11.00 -18.58 1.31
N CYS A 235 11.96 -18.51 0.40
CA CYS A 235 12.43 -17.28 -0.22
C CYS A 235 11.62 -16.99 -1.49
N LEU A 236 10.80 -15.93 -1.46
CA LEU A 236 9.97 -15.49 -2.59
C LEU A 236 10.54 -14.23 -3.23
N VAL A 237 10.97 -14.38 -4.48
CA VAL A 237 11.35 -13.30 -5.40
C VAL A 237 12.39 -12.33 -4.83
N ILE A 238 13.51 -12.91 -4.40
CA ILE A 238 14.69 -12.17 -3.96
C ILE A 238 15.48 -11.77 -5.20
N ALA A 239 15.90 -10.51 -5.29
CA ALA A 239 16.65 -10.02 -6.45
C ALA A 239 17.89 -10.89 -6.73
N SER A 240 18.27 -11.08 -7.99
CA SER A 240 19.41 -11.93 -8.42
C SER A 240 20.74 -11.20 -8.49
N ALA A 241 21.84 -11.85 -8.12
CA ALA A 241 23.16 -11.50 -8.63
C ALA A 241 24.17 -12.65 -8.52
N TRP A 242 24.85 -12.89 -9.63
CA TRP A 242 26.12 -13.62 -9.70
C TRP A 242 27.27 -12.71 -9.23
N VAL A 243 28.12 -13.23 -8.35
CA VAL A 243 29.43 -12.62 -8.03
C VAL A 243 30.44 -13.10 -9.06
N VAL A 244 31.03 -12.20 -9.84
CA VAL A 244 32.32 -12.42 -10.48
C VAL A 244 33.38 -11.85 -9.53
N ARG A 245 34.36 -12.69 -9.14
CA ARG A 245 35.58 -12.37 -8.37
C ARG A 245 36.10 -10.96 -8.78
N GLN A 246 36.48 -10.03 -7.89
CA GLN A 246 37.58 -10.15 -6.92
C GLN A 246 37.69 -8.85 -6.11
N PHE A 247 36.78 -8.54 -5.19
CA PHE A 247 37.07 -7.64 -4.06
C PHE A 247 36.12 -8.01 -2.92
N TRP A 248 36.72 -8.45 -1.82
CA TRP A 248 36.05 -9.03 -0.67
C TRP A 248 35.69 -7.89 0.27
N LEU A 249 34.48 -7.37 0.14
CA LEU A 249 33.66 -6.67 1.14
C LEU A 249 32.57 -5.95 0.34
N PHE A 250 31.33 -6.03 0.82
CA PHE A 250 30.12 -5.39 0.28
C PHE A 250 29.35 -6.10 -0.86
N TRP A 251 28.22 -6.67 -0.44
CA TRP A 251 26.93 -6.68 -1.14
C TRP A 251 26.68 -7.63 -2.35
N CYS A 252 25.86 -8.71 -2.20
CA CYS A 252 25.16 -9.40 -3.33
C CYS A 252 23.76 -10.13 -3.13
N SER A 253 22.66 -9.78 -3.83
CA SER A 253 21.17 -9.83 -3.61
C SER A 253 20.54 -11.11 -3.09
N LEU A 254 20.06 -11.14 -1.86
CA LEU A 254 20.95 -11.27 -0.72
C LEU A 254 22.07 -10.20 -0.51
N GLN A 255 21.91 -8.96 -0.99
CA GLN A 255 23.05 -8.05 -1.13
C GLN A 255 23.22 -7.29 0.13
N ILE A 256 22.08 -6.84 0.64
CA ILE A 256 22.01 -6.03 1.82
C ILE A 256 22.38 -6.94 2.98
N THR A 257 23.67 -7.01 3.28
CA THR A 257 24.15 -7.57 4.53
C THR A 257 23.73 -6.62 5.65
N PRO A 258 23.22 -7.14 6.78
CA PRO A 258 23.09 -8.56 7.13
C PRO A 258 21.77 -9.25 6.72
N ALA A 259 20.73 -8.51 6.30
CA ALA A 259 19.37 -9.02 5.99
C ALA A 259 19.37 -10.27 5.11
N CYS A 260 20.22 -10.27 4.10
CA CYS A 260 20.33 -11.35 3.17
C CYS A 260 20.69 -12.71 3.76
N ASN A 261 21.54 -12.75 4.78
CA ASN A 261 22.06 -13.99 5.32
C ASN A 261 21.06 -14.65 6.29
N LEU A 262 19.89 -14.04 6.52
CA LEU A 262 18.87 -14.56 7.41
C LEU A 262 18.41 -15.98 7.06
N PRO A 263 18.07 -16.33 5.79
CA PRO A 263 17.71 -17.71 5.45
C PRO A 263 18.82 -18.74 5.75
N MET A 264 20.09 -18.32 5.69
CA MET A 264 21.22 -19.19 6.03
C MET A 264 21.30 -19.53 7.52
N ARG A 265 20.65 -18.76 8.41
CA ARG A 265 20.55 -19.10 9.84
C ARG A 265 19.76 -20.39 10.05
N SER A 266 18.69 -20.59 9.28
CA SER A 266 17.89 -21.83 9.31
C SER A 266 18.71 -23.02 8.81
N VAL A 267 19.37 -22.88 7.65
CA VAL A 267 20.22 -23.95 7.07
C VAL A 267 21.34 -24.37 8.03
N ARG A 268 21.97 -23.42 8.73
CA ARG A 268 22.99 -23.72 9.75
C ARG A 268 22.41 -24.44 10.98
N GLY A 269 21.12 -24.26 11.26
CA GLY A 269 20.39 -24.95 12.32
C GLY A 269 19.80 -26.30 11.89
N GLY A 270 20.08 -26.77 10.67
CA GLY A 270 19.53 -28.02 10.12
C GLY A 270 18.19 -27.88 9.40
N GLY A 271 17.66 -26.66 9.26
CA GLY A 271 16.48 -26.37 8.45
C GLY A 271 16.78 -26.36 6.94
N GLN A 272 15.73 -26.23 6.15
CA GLN A 272 15.76 -26.20 4.69
C GLN A 272 15.47 -24.80 4.16
N MET A 273 16.03 -24.49 3.00
CA MET A 273 15.76 -23.25 2.29
C MET A 273 15.19 -23.57 0.91
N VAL A 274 14.05 -22.99 0.58
CA VAL A 274 13.44 -23.08 -0.75
C VAL A 274 13.49 -21.72 -1.41
N ILE A 275 13.84 -21.66 -2.69
CA ILE A 275 13.92 -20.41 -3.46
C ILE A 275 12.91 -20.47 -4.61
N VAL A 276 12.05 -19.46 -4.71
CA VAL A 276 11.15 -19.24 -5.84
C VAL A 276 11.52 -17.91 -6.48
N ASN A 277 12.15 -17.95 -7.65
CA ASN A 277 12.60 -16.75 -8.34
C ASN A 277 12.76 -17.00 -9.85
N LEU A 278 12.40 -16.01 -10.68
CA LEU A 278 12.62 -16.10 -12.12
C LEU A 278 14.11 -16.01 -12.49
N GLN A 279 14.89 -15.22 -11.74
CA GLN A 279 16.31 -15.04 -12.02
C GLN A 279 17.16 -15.94 -11.08
N GLN A 280 18.38 -16.28 -11.52
CA GLN A 280 19.29 -17.07 -10.70
C GLN A 280 19.74 -16.32 -9.42
N THR A 281 19.85 -16.98 -8.28
CA THR A 281 20.25 -16.32 -7.01
C THR A 281 21.64 -16.78 -6.54
N PRO A 282 22.36 -15.96 -5.74
CA PRO A 282 23.65 -16.37 -5.19
C PRO A 282 23.59 -17.59 -4.25
N LYS A 283 22.40 -18.02 -3.82
CA LYS A 283 22.21 -19.09 -2.84
C LYS A 283 21.51 -20.33 -3.41
N ASP A 284 21.32 -20.42 -4.72
CA ASP A 284 20.68 -21.58 -5.36
C ASP A 284 21.37 -22.90 -4.99
N LYS A 285 22.71 -22.92 -4.96
CA LYS A 285 23.51 -24.09 -4.56
C LYS A 285 23.31 -24.54 -3.10
N LYS A 286 22.70 -23.70 -2.26
CA LYS A 286 22.42 -23.97 -0.84
C LYS A 286 20.95 -24.24 -0.58
N ALA A 287 20.08 -24.06 -1.58
CA ALA A 287 18.66 -24.34 -1.45
C ALA A 287 18.40 -25.84 -1.62
N SER A 288 17.45 -26.35 -0.84
CA SER A 288 16.95 -27.72 -0.99
C SER A 288 16.05 -27.85 -2.23
N LEU A 289 15.39 -26.77 -2.62
CA LEU A 289 14.54 -26.68 -3.81
C LEU A 289 14.65 -25.29 -4.42
N VAL A 290 14.80 -25.22 -5.75
CA VAL A 290 14.79 -23.97 -6.54
C VAL A 290 13.72 -24.08 -7.60
N ILE A 291 12.77 -23.13 -7.60
CA ILE A 291 11.65 -23.05 -8.53
C ILE A 291 11.79 -21.79 -9.37
N HIS A 292 11.88 -21.96 -10.69
CA HIS A 292 11.92 -20.88 -11.65
C HIS A 292 10.52 -20.67 -12.23
N GLY A 293 9.71 -19.86 -11.57
CA GLY A 293 8.35 -19.59 -11.99
C GLY A 293 7.77 -18.33 -11.37
N LEU A 294 6.65 -17.88 -11.93
CA LEU A 294 5.89 -16.75 -11.39
C LEU A 294 5.38 -17.11 -10.00
N VAL A 295 5.71 -16.28 -9.00
CA VAL A 295 5.38 -16.56 -7.60
C VAL A 295 3.88 -16.71 -7.36
N ASP A 296 3.04 -15.92 -8.03
CA ASP A 296 1.57 -16.05 -7.93
C ASP A 296 1.09 -17.41 -8.45
N LYS A 297 1.69 -17.95 -9.51
CA LYS A 297 1.36 -19.28 -10.02
C LYS A 297 1.79 -20.38 -9.06
N VAL A 298 3.00 -20.27 -8.50
CA VAL A 298 3.54 -21.23 -7.53
C VAL A 298 2.70 -21.25 -6.25
N MET A 299 2.43 -20.08 -5.67
CA MET A 299 1.67 -19.97 -4.42
C MET A 299 0.21 -20.38 -4.60
N LEU A 300 -0.42 -20.08 -5.75
CA LEU A 300 -1.76 -20.61 -6.06
C LEU A 300 -1.77 -22.14 -6.07
N GLY A 301 -0.78 -22.76 -6.74
CA GLY A 301 -0.65 -24.22 -6.78
C GLY A 301 -0.45 -24.83 -5.39
N VAL A 302 0.43 -24.24 -4.58
CA VAL A 302 0.68 -24.68 -3.19
C VAL A 302 -0.59 -24.59 -2.35
N VAL A 303 -1.27 -23.45 -2.33
CA VAL A 303 -2.49 -23.25 -1.53
C VAL A 303 -3.58 -24.23 -1.94
N ASN A 304 -3.76 -24.48 -3.24
CA ASN A 304 -4.71 -25.47 -3.74
C ASN A 304 -4.38 -26.89 -3.28
N LEU A 305 -3.11 -27.30 -3.34
CA LEU A 305 -2.66 -28.63 -2.88
C LEU A 305 -2.80 -28.80 -1.36
N LEU A 306 -2.67 -27.71 -0.60
CA LEU A 306 -2.96 -27.68 0.84
C LEU A 306 -4.48 -27.64 1.14
N SER A 307 -5.35 -27.69 0.12
CA SER A 307 -6.81 -27.58 0.24
C SER A 307 -7.28 -26.30 0.94
N LEU A 308 -6.51 -25.21 0.80
CA LEU A 308 -6.80 -23.90 1.34
C LEU A 308 -7.42 -22.99 0.26
N ARG A 309 -8.04 -21.88 0.68
CA ARG A 309 -8.61 -20.88 -0.24
C ARG A 309 -7.99 -19.52 0.04
N ILE A 310 -7.51 -18.87 -1.01
CA ILE A 310 -6.99 -17.50 -0.91
C ILE A 310 -8.17 -16.55 -0.62
N PRO A 311 -8.16 -15.82 0.51
CA PRO A 311 -9.23 -14.90 0.84
C PRO A 311 -9.23 -13.69 -0.11
N PRO A 312 -10.40 -13.11 -0.41
CA PRO A 312 -10.46 -11.84 -1.13
C PRO A 312 -9.86 -10.72 -0.28
N TYR A 313 -9.22 -9.76 -0.95
CA TYR A 313 -8.76 -8.53 -0.34
C TYR A 313 -9.88 -7.49 -0.35
N VAL A 314 -10.18 -6.92 0.81
CA VAL A 314 -11.12 -5.80 0.95
C VAL A 314 -10.37 -4.58 1.45
N ARG A 315 -10.26 -3.57 0.58
CA ARG A 315 -9.70 -2.27 0.94
C ARG A 315 -10.74 -1.45 1.68
N VAL A 316 -10.39 -1.03 2.89
CA VAL A 316 -11.19 -0.11 3.71
C VAL A 316 -10.36 1.13 3.98
N ASP A 317 -10.87 2.30 3.60
CA ASP A 317 -10.25 3.59 3.87
C ASP A 317 -11.05 4.34 4.96
N LEU A 318 -10.36 5.21 5.69
CA LEU A 318 -10.95 5.98 6.80
C LEU A 318 -10.95 7.47 6.47
N PHE A 319 -11.99 8.17 6.91
CA PHE A 319 -12.07 9.62 6.82
C PHE A 319 -12.95 10.18 7.92
N GLN A 320 -12.89 11.48 8.14
CA GLN A 320 -13.70 12.20 9.09
C GLN A 320 -14.58 13.22 8.39
N VAL A 321 -15.80 13.35 8.88
CA VAL A 321 -16.69 14.46 8.57
C VAL A 321 -16.79 15.32 9.82
N ILE A 322 -16.36 16.57 9.71
CA ILE A 322 -16.30 17.52 10.81
C ILE A 322 -17.28 18.66 10.54
N LEU A 323 -18.31 18.75 11.37
CA LEU A 323 -19.27 19.85 11.37
C LEU A 323 -18.94 20.80 12.52
N LYS A 324 -18.64 22.07 12.24
CA LYS A 324 -18.47 23.10 13.27
C LYS A 324 -19.57 24.15 13.18
N LEU A 325 -20.16 24.49 14.31
CA LEU A 325 -21.17 25.54 14.44
C LEU A 325 -20.57 26.73 15.17
N PHE A 326 -20.70 27.91 14.57
CA PHE A 326 -20.25 29.16 15.14
C PHE A 326 -21.44 29.90 15.73
N HIS A 327 -21.62 29.76 17.05
CA HIS A 327 -22.57 30.55 17.80
C HIS A 327 -21.96 31.92 18.14
N ARG A 328 -22.33 32.96 17.38
CA ARG A 328 -21.90 34.33 17.71
C ARG A 328 -22.77 35.01 18.76
N ASN A 329 -24.05 34.62 18.89
CA ASN A 329 -24.97 35.17 19.89
C ASN A 329 -26.23 34.29 20.02
N ALA A 330 -26.78 34.09 21.23
CA ALA A 330 -27.97 33.26 21.47
C ALA A 330 -29.25 33.82 20.82
N GLU A 331 -29.29 35.13 20.60
CA GLU A 331 -30.43 35.87 20.03
C GLU A 331 -30.48 35.86 18.49
N ARG A 332 -29.41 35.43 17.80
CA ARG A 332 -29.39 35.42 16.34
C ARG A 332 -30.22 34.25 15.79
N LYS A 333 -31.16 34.57 14.90
CA LYS A 333 -31.94 33.58 14.14
C LYS A 333 -31.09 32.72 13.20
N TYR A 334 -29.86 33.14 12.92
CA TYR A 334 -28.96 32.49 11.96
C TYR A 334 -27.75 31.84 12.65
N VAL A 335 -27.37 30.66 12.17
CA VAL A 335 -26.20 29.90 12.58
C VAL A 335 -25.23 29.83 11.41
N LYS A 336 -23.98 30.23 11.66
CA LYS A 336 -22.87 30.03 10.73
C LYS A 336 -22.26 28.65 10.99
N TRP A 337 -22.07 27.86 9.95
CA TRP A 337 -21.53 26.50 10.09
C TRP A 337 -20.51 26.18 9.01
N THR A 338 -19.57 25.28 9.35
CA THR A 338 -18.63 24.68 8.41
C THR A 338 -18.76 23.16 8.40
N LEU A 339 -18.82 22.55 7.22
CA LEU A 339 -18.64 21.11 7.06
C LEU A 339 -17.28 20.86 6.41
N ARG A 340 -16.54 19.88 6.92
CA ARG A 340 -15.22 19.50 6.41
C ARG A 340 -15.09 17.99 6.28
N VAL A 341 -14.60 17.52 5.14
CA VAL A 341 -14.11 16.13 4.98
C VAL A 341 -12.59 16.14 5.16
N SER A 342 -12.05 15.30 6.04
CA SER A 342 -10.62 15.27 6.35
C SER A 342 -10.09 13.87 6.64
N SER A 343 -8.77 13.69 6.52
CA SER A 343 -8.11 12.45 6.93
C SER A 343 -8.13 12.26 8.44
N VAL A 344 -8.23 11.00 8.88
CA VAL A 344 -8.06 10.59 10.29
C VAL A 344 -6.64 10.82 10.81
N HIS A 345 -5.67 11.04 9.92
CA HIS A 345 -4.28 11.30 10.28
C HIS A 345 -3.96 12.80 10.48
N GLY A 346 -4.98 13.64 10.54
CA GLY A 346 -4.88 15.06 10.86
C GLY A 346 -5.12 16.00 9.68
N GLN A 347 -5.22 17.30 9.97
CA GLN A 347 -5.70 18.30 9.00
C GLN A 347 -4.82 18.50 7.77
N ARG A 348 -3.53 18.12 7.81
CA ARG A 348 -2.61 18.21 6.67
C ARG A 348 -2.39 16.88 5.95
N ALA A 349 -3.02 15.81 6.43
CA ALA A 349 -2.92 14.50 5.80
C ALA A 349 -3.79 14.45 4.54
N GLN A 350 -3.40 13.59 3.60
CA GLN A 350 -4.08 13.41 2.32
C GLN A 350 -5.22 12.38 2.47
N LEU A 351 -6.18 12.43 1.54
CA LEU A 351 -7.23 11.42 1.36
C LEU A 351 -7.04 10.77 -0.02
N PRO A 352 -6.07 9.84 -0.16
CA PRO A 352 -5.61 9.37 -1.47
C PRO A 352 -6.66 8.61 -2.27
N PHE A 353 -7.71 8.10 -1.61
CA PHE A 353 -8.80 7.36 -2.25
C PHE A 353 -9.92 8.26 -2.80
N LEU A 354 -9.94 9.56 -2.49
CA LEU A 354 -10.96 10.50 -2.96
C LEU A 354 -10.47 11.32 -4.16
N SER A 355 -11.36 11.55 -5.13
CA SER A 355 -11.14 12.46 -6.27
C SER A 355 -11.87 13.78 -6.10
N SER A 356 -13.11 13.74 -5.62
CA SER A 356 -13.91 14.91 -5.28
C SER A 356 -14.98 14.56 -4.25
N VAL A 357 -15.57 15.58 -3.67
CA VAL A 357 -16.75 15.43 -2.82
C VAL A 357 -17.79 16.45 -3.25
N GLU A 358 -19.03 15.99 -3.34
CA GLU A 358 -20.18 16.79 -3.70
C GLU A 358 -21.14 16.86 -2.51
N ILE A 359 -21.63 18.06 -2.24
CA ILE A 359 -22.61 18.29 -1.20
C ILE A 359 -23.87 18.81 -1.86
N GLU A 360 -24.97 18.06 -1.66
CA GLU A 360 -26.30 18.49 -2.01
C GLU A 360 -27.10 18.77 -0.73
N THR A 361 -27.82 19.89 -0.73
CA THR A 361 -28.66 20.29 0.40
C THR A 361 -30.09 20.49 -0.08
N SER A 362 -31.06 20.01 0.71
CA SER A 362 -32.48 20.28 0.46
C SER A 362 -33.13 20.96 1.66
N ASN A 363 -33.95 21.98 1.37
CA ASN A 363 -34.78 22.65 2.36
C ASN A 363 -36.21 22.08 2.27
N ALA A 364 -36.76 21.63 3.40
CA ALA A 364 -38.07 20.98 3.49
C ALA A 364 -39.28 21.80 2.95
N LEU A 365 -39.10 23.08 2.62
CA LEU A 365 -40.15 23.99 2.13
C LEU A 365 -40.03 24.38 0.64
N SER A 366 -38.97 23.96 -0.04
CA SER A 366 -38.76 24.26 -1.46
C SER A 366 -38.33 22.98 -2.17
N ARG A 367 -39.23 22.41 -2.98
CA ARG A 367 -38.92 21.28 -3.88
C ARG A 367 -37.90 21.62 -4.98
N ARG A 368 -37.30 22.82 -5.03
CA ARG A 368 -36.50 23.30 -6.17
C ARG A 368 -35.39 24.31 -5.84
N VAL A 369 -34.60 24.12 -4.79
CA VAL A 369 -33.27 24.77 -4.71
C VAL A 369 -32.26 23.77 -4.13
N PHE A 370 -31.57 23.05 -5.01
CA PHE A 370 -30.36 22.31 -4.68
C PHE A 370 -29.18 23.24 -4.94
N TYR A 371 -28.40 23.56 -3.90
CA TYR A 371 -27.08 24.14 -4.11
C TYR A 371 -26.10 23.00 -4.20
N ASN A 372 -25.65 22.68 -5.42
CA ASN A 372 -24.59 21.70 -5.62
C ASN A 372 -23.26 22.41 -5.41
N VAL A 373 -22.53 22.00 -4.38
CA VAL A 373 -21.15 22.42 -4.17
C VAL A 373 -20.29 21.21 -4.47
N THR A 374 -19.72 21.16 -5.67
CA THR A 374 -18.65 20.23 -6.02
C THR A 374 -17.34 20.85 -5.56
N ILE A 375 -16.62 20.16 -4.69
CA ILE A 375 -15.25 20.54 -4.35
C ILE A 375 -14.37 19.40 -4.85
N THR A 376 -13.51 19.71 -5.81
CA THR A 376 -12.53 18.72 -6.29
C THR A 376 -11.29 18.75 -5.39
N VAL A 377 -10.60 17.61 -5.28
CA VAL A 377 -9.31 17.55 -4.58
C VAL A 377 -8.27 18.44 -5.28
N MET A 378 -8.40 18.64 -6.60
CA MET A 378 -7.57 19.55 -7.41
C MET A 378 -7.78 21.04 -7.09
N ASP A 379 -9.02 21.48 -6.85
CA ASP A 379 -9.32 22.88 -6.53
C ASP A 379 -8.73 23.30 -5.16
N ALA A 380 -8.63 22.36 -4.22
CA ALA A 380 -7.99 22.61 -2.92
C ALA A 380 -6.46 22.81 -3.02
N LEU A 381 -5.80 22.22 -4.03
CA LEU A 381 -4.35 22.34 -4.28
C LEU A 381 -3.92 23.68 -4.91
N MET A 382 -4.81 24.34 -5.66
CA MET A 382 -4.47 25.55 -6.44
C MET A 382 -4.53 26.87 -5.64
N HIS A 383 -5.19 26.90 -4.48
CA HIS A 383 -5.50 28.15 -3.76
C HIS A 383 -4.51 28.59 -2.67
N LYS A 384 -3.33 27.96 -2.51
CA LYS A 384 -2.40 28.19 -1.37
C LYS A 384 -3.05 28.06 0.03
N THR A 385 -4.29 27.57 0.10
CA THR A 385 -4.89 26.96 1.29
C THR A 385 -4.51 25.48 1.32
N ASN A 386 -4.48 24.88 2.50
CA ASN A 386 -4.07 23.50 2.69
C ASN A 386 -4.93 22.55 1.80
N PRO A 387 -4.34 21.68 0.96
CA PRO A 387 -5.05 20.88 -0.05
C PRO A 387 -6.01 19.80 0.48
N SER A 388 -6.18 19.72 1.79
CA SER A 388 -6.96 18.71 2.51
C SER A 388 -8.26 19.25 3.12
N ASP A 389 -8.63 20.49 2.79
CA ASP A 389 -9.77 21.18 3.39
C ASP A 389 -10.91 21.25 2.37
N LEU A 390 -11.74 20.21 2.33
CA LEU A 390 -13.00 20.25 1.60
C LEU A 390 -14.04 20.96 2.47
N TYR A 391 -14.06 22.29 2.44
CA TYR A 391 -14.83 23.10 3.38
C TYR A 391 -16.03 23.78 2.71
N VAL A 392 -17.21 23.68 3.33
CA VAL A 392 -18.37 24.50 2.97
C VAL A 392 -18.69 25.41 4.13
N LEU A 393 -18.79 26.72 3.88
CA LEU A 393 -19.24 27.72 4.85
C LEU A 393 -20.59 28.29 4.42
N ARG A 394 -21.57 28.27 5.33
CA ARG A 394 -22.91 28.83 5.12
C ARG A 394 -23.44 29.50 6.40
N GLU A 395 -24.43 30.37 6.24
CA GLU A 395 -25.20 31.00 7.31
C GLU A 395 -26.69 30.74 7.06
N MET A 396 -27.40 30.15 8.01
CA MET A 396 -28.79 29.67 7.82
C MET A 396 -29.65 29.79 9.07
N LEU A 397 -30.98 29.82 8.89
CA LEU A 397 -31.96 29.91 9.98
C LEU A 397 -31.90 28.67 10.90
N LYS A 398 -31.79 28.90 12.22
CA LYS A 398 -31.65 27.87 13.26
C LYS A 398 -32.84 26.91 13.37
N SER A 399 -34.04 27.35 12.95
CA SER A 399 -35.31 26.66 13.22
C SER A 399 -35.66 25.54 12.23
N ARG A 400 -34.76 25.16 11.30
CA ARG A 400 -35.04 24.15 10.27
C ARG A 400 -33.88 23.17 10.14
N PRO A 401 -34.08 21.86 10.37
CA PRO A 401 -33.07 20.86 10.07
C PRO A 401 -32.85 20.78 8.56
N ILE A 402 -31.60 20.51 8.16
CA ILE A 402 -31.21 20.40 6.75
C ILE A 402 -30.85 18.95 6.47
N LYS A 403 -31.46 18.37 5.45
CA LYS A 403 -31.00 17.09 4.90
C LYS A 403 -29.83 17.36 3.98
N MET A 404 -28.71 16.72 4.26
CA MET A 404 -27.50 16.79 3.45
C MET A 404 -27.23 15.41 2.85
N LEU A 405 -26.90 15.41 1.56
CA LEU A 405 -26.34 14.27 0.86
C LEU A 405 -24.89 14.61 0.54
N LEU A 406 -23.96 13.85 1.13
CA LEU A 406 -22.54 13.96 0.89
C LEU A 406 -22.10 12.83 -0.03
N SER A 407 -21.84 13.14 -1.29
CA SER A 407 -21.36 12.18 -2.28
C SER A 407 -19.83 12.22 -2.33
N LEU A 408 -19.21 11.09 -2.04
CA LEU A 408 -17.76 10.87 -2.07
C LEU A 408 -17.42 10.21 -3.40
N ASN A 409 -16.77 10.95 -4.29
CA ASN A 409 -16.27 10.39 -5.54
C ASN A 409 -14.88 9.81 -5.30
N PHE A 410 -14.70 8.55 -5.66
CA PHE A 410 -13.46 7.84 -5.47
C PHE A 410 -12.46 8.13 -6.60
N GLY A 411 -11.17 8.06 -6.28
CA GLY A 411 -10.08 8.19 -7.24
C GLY A 411 -9.79 6.90 -8.01
N ASP A 412 -8.95 7.01 -9.05
CA ASP A 412 -8.58 5.83 -9.84
C ASP A 412 -7.95 4.74 -8.97
N GLY A 413 -8.32 3.48 -9.24
CA GLY A 413 -7.88 2.31 -8.46
C GLY A 413 -8.90 1.84 -7.41
N CYS A 414 -9.98 2.58 -7.19
CA CYS A 414 -11.11 2.11 -6.40
C CYS A 414 -12.01 1.17 -7.24
N GLY A 415 -12.65 0.19 -6.58
CA GLY A 415 -13.55 -0.78 -7.21
C GLY A 415 -14.93 -0.23 -7.58
N CYS A 416 -15.27 0.97 -7.12
CA CYS A 416 -16.48 1.71 -7.47
C CYS A 416 -16.17 3.20 -7.67
N SER A 417 -17.10 3.92 -8.30
CA SER A 417 -16.92 5.34 -8.64
C SER A 417 -17.22 6.29 -7.48
N CYS A 418 -18.18 5.95 -6.62
CA CYS A 418 -18.61 6.82 -5.53
C CYS A 418 -19.42 6.07 -4.45
N THR A 419 -19.65 6.75 -3.33
CA THR A 419 -20.68 6.41 -2.34
C THR A 419 -21.30 7.71 -1.81
N SER A 420 -22.44 7.62 -1.12
CA SER A 420 -23.07 8.79 -0.53
C SER A 420 -23.48 8.56 0.92
N ILE A 421 -23.37 9.61 1.73
CA ILE A 421 -23.84 9.63 3.12
C ILE A 421 -24.98 10.62 3.21
N GLU A 422 -26.14 10.14 3.68
CA GLU A 422 -27.23 11.00 4.08
C GLU A 422 -27.16 11.27 5.58
N PHE A 423 -27.19 12.54 5.95
CA PHE A 423 -27.34 12.93 7.34
C PHE A 423 -28.15 14.22 7.48
N THR A 424 -28.78 14.37 8.64
CA THR A 424 -29.57 15.56 8.97
C THR A 424 -28.76 16.41 9.92
N VAL A 425 -28.57 17.68 9.55
CA VAL A 425 -28.02 18.69 10.46
C VAL A 425 -29.19 19.33 11.17
N ASP A 426 -29.49 18.86 12.38
CA ASP A 426 -30.28 19.60 13.33
C ASP A 426 -29.35 20.52 14.14
N PHE A 427 -29.69 21.79 14.22
CA PHE A 427 -28.90 22.74 15.01
C PHE A 427 -29.14 22.57 16.52
N GLN A 428 -29.57 21.37 16.95
CA GLN A 428 -29.85 20.93 18.33
C GLN A 428 -28.67 20.10 18.84
N VAL A 429 -28.32 20.22 20.12
CA VAL A 429 -27.12 19.55 20.68
C VAL A 429 -27.42 18.06 20.83
N SER A 430 -26.78 17.22 20.02
CA SER A 430 -26.63 15.80 20.35
C SER A 430 -25.47 15.69 21.35
N GLU A 431 -25.71 15.02 22.48
CA GLU A 431 -24.72 14.79 23.55
C GLU A 431 -24.03 13.43 23.44
N GLU A 432 -24.41 12.61 22.45
CA GLU A 432 -23.95 11.22 22.35
C GLU A 432 -22.63 11.13 21.58
N SER A 433 -21.53 11.24 22.32
CA SER A 433 -20.24 10.74 21.85
C SER A 433 -20.17 9.23 22.04
N PHE A 434 -19.67 8.51 21.04
CA PHE A 434 -19.44 7.07 21.13
C PHE A 434 -18.18 6.68 20.37
N LYS A 435 -17.58 5.57 20.81
CA LYS A 435 -16.41 4.98 20.17
C LYS A 435 -16.58 3.47 20.15
N HIS A 436 -16.68 2.90 18.97
CA HIS A 436 -16.67 1.45 18.81
C HIS A 436 -15.23 0.92 18.80
N ASP A 437 -15.08 -0.37 19.07
CA ASP A 437 -13.84 -1.07 18.77
C ASP A 437 -13.60 -1.03 17.25
N LYS A 438 -12.53 -0.35 16.87
CA LYS A 438 -12.19 -0.09 15.47
C LYS A 438 -11.95 -1.38 14.70
N ASP A 439 -11.25 -2.35 15.28
CA ASP A 439 -10.87 -3.57 14.58
C ASP A 439 -12.08 -4.47 14.35
N ILE A 440 -12.97 -4.57 15.35
CA ILE A 440 -14.24 -5.29 15.22
C ILE A 440 -15.12 -4.68 14.13
N MET A 441 -15.25 -3.34 14.10
CA MET A 441 -16.08 -2.66 13.11
C MET A 441 -15.51 -2.80 11.69
N LEU A 442 -14.20 -2.65 11.54
CA LEU A 442 -13.53 -2.87 10.25
C LEU A 442 -13.71 -4.31 9.77
N GLN A 443 -13.61 -5.30 10.67
CA GLN A 443 -13.82 -6.69 10.29
C GLN A 443 -15.25 -6.96 9.85
N LYS A 444 -16.25 -6.50 10.60
CA LYS A 444 -17.68 -6.62 10.23
C LYS A 444 -17.95 -6.00 8.86
N LEU A 445 -17.37 -4.83 8.58
CA LEU A 445 -17.50 -4.16 7.30
C LEU A 445 -16.86 -4.96 6.16
N ARG A 446 -15.69 -5.57 6.39
CA ARG A 446 -15.06 -6.47 5.40
C ARG A 446 -15.91 -7.70 5.14
N ASP A 447 -16.46 -8.33 6.17
CA ASP A 447 -17.28 -9.54 6.04
C ASP A 447 -18.56 -9.25 5.25
N ALA A 448 -19.25 -8.14 5.54
CA ALA A 448 -20.42 -7.68 4.79
C ALA A 448 -20.07 -7.38 3.32
N ALA A 449 -18.92 -6.76 3.08
CA ALA A 449 -18.44 -6.47 1.73
C ALA A 449 -18.15 -7.74 0.93
N ILE A 450 -17.60 -8.77 1.56
CA ILE A 450 -17.34 -10.08 0.93
C ILE A 450 -18.66 -10.80 0.65
N GLN A 451 -19.60 -10.76 1.59
CA GLN A 451 -20.90 -11.41 1.46
C GLN A 451 -21.71 -10.85 0.28
N ASP A 452 -21.78 -9.52 0.17
CA ASP A 452 -22.57 -8.85 -0.87
C ASP A 452 -21.75 -8.56 -2.14
N TRP A 453 -20.43 -8.72 -2.08
CA TRP A 453 -19.47 -8.32 -3.12
C TRP A 453 -19.69 -6.87 -3.58
N HIS A 454 -19.84 -5.94 -2.63
CA HIS A 454 -20.24 -4.57 -2.90
C HIS A 454 -19.26 -3.55 -2.32
N CYS A 455 -18.72 -2.67 -3.17
CA CYS A 455 -17.92 -1.52 -2.76
C CYS A 455 -18.84 -0.32 -2.47
N GLY A 456 -18.36 0.63 -1.67
CA GLY A 456 -19.12 1.82 -1.24
C GLY A 456 -19.85 1.64 0.09
N GLN A 457 -19.83 0.44 0.68
CA GLN A 457 -20.38 0.19 2.01
C GLN A 457 -19.65 1.02 3.08
N LEU A 458 -20.41 1.55 4.03
CA LEU A 458 -19.96 2.51 5.03
C LEU A 458 -20.27 2.02 6.45
N ALA A 459 -19.41 2.34 7.40
CA ALA A 459 -19.67 2.17 8.83
C ALA A 459 -19.16 3.38 9.62
N VAL A 460 -19.88 3.76 10.67
CA VAL A 460 -19.43 4.80 11.61
C VAL A 460 -18.59 4.16 12.71
N ILE A 461 -17.34 4.59 12.84
CA ILE A 461 -16.40 4.05 13.83
C ILE A 461 -16.52 4.78 15.16
N GLU A 462 -16.51 6.11 15.11
CA GLU A 462 -16.58 6.97 16.28
C GLU A 462 -17.29 8.27 15.93
N ARG A 463 -17.91 8.87 16.94
CA ARG A 463 -18.47 10.21 16.90
C ARG A 463 -18.04 10.94 18.16
N GLU A 464 -17.41 12.09 17.98
CA GLU A 464 -16.97 12.97 19.05
C GLU A 464 -17.68 14.32 18.94
N THR A 465 -18.27 14.76 20.04
CA THR A 465 -18.99 16.04 20.13
C THR A 465 -18.33 16.95 21.16
N LEU A 466 -17.94 18.15 20.74
CA LEU A 466 -17.49 19.22 21.61
C LEU A 466 -18.60 20.26 21.72
N SER A 467 -18.87 20.74 22.94
CA SER A 467 -19.97 21.67 23.21
C SER A 467 -19.62 23.14 22.92
N PHE A 468 -18.35 23.54 23.05
CA PHE A 468 -17.95 24.94 22.85
C PHE A 468 -16.53 25.14 22.28
N PRO A 469 -16.38 25.75 21.07
CA PRO A 469 -17.42 25.95 20.06
C PRO A 469 -17.98 24.59 19.62
N ARG A 470 -19.28 24.53 19.29
CA ARG A 470 -19.91 23.25 18.94
C ARG A 470 -19.24 22.63 17.72
N SER A 471 -18.69 21.43 17.88
CA SER A 471 -18.04 20.67 16.82
C SER A 471 -18.46 19.22 16.93
N GLU A 472 -18.84 18.61 15.83
CA GLU A 472 -19.13 17.18 15.72
C GLU A 472 -18.17 16.58 14.70
N THR A 473 -17.39 15.60 15.12
CA THR A 473 -16.49 14.83 14.27
C THR A 473 -17.01 13.42 14.21
N THR A 474 -17.40 12.95 13.02
CA THR A 474 -17.76 11.55 12.80
C THR A 474 -16.69 10.89 11.93
N THR A 475 -16.06 9.83 12.42
CA THR A 475 -15.11 9.01 11.67
C THR A 475 -15.84 7.86 10.99
N TYR A 476 -15.68 7.79 9.67
CA TYR A 476 -16.26 6.76 8.83
C TYR A 476 -15.19 5.80 8.32
N ALA A 477 -15.58 4.55 8.15
CA ALA A 477 -14.88 3.56 7.35
C ALA A 477 -15.68 3.27 6.08
N VAL A 478 -14.99 3.19 4.94
CA VAL A 478 -15.62 2.93 3.64
C VAL A 478 -14.87 1.86 2.86
N VAL A 479 -15.62 0.92 2.31
CA VAL A 479 -15.08 -0.12 1.41
C VAL A 479 -14.85 0.50 0.04
N THR A 480 -13.60 0.67 -0.37
CA THR A 480 -13.25 1.32 -1.64
C THR A 480 -12.98 0.31 -2.75
N SER A 481 -12.48 -0.89 -2.42
CA SER A 481 -12.19 -1.93 -3.40
C SER A 481 -12.37 -3.33 -2.80
N ILE A 482 -12.78 -4.28 -3.65
CA ILE A 482 -12.77 -5.72 -3.36
C ILE A 482 -12.03 -6.41 -4.52
N VAL A 483 -10.99 -7.18 -4.20
CA VAL A 483 -10.21 -7.95 -5.17
C VAL A 483 -10.18 -9.41 -4.76
N GLY A 484 -10.53 -10.28 -5.69
CA GLY A 484 -10.45 -11.72 -5.49
C GLY A 484 -11.20 -12.45 -6.59
N ASN A 485 -11.05 -13.77 -6.61
CA ASN A 485 -11.83 -14.61 -7.53
C ASN A 485 -13.25 -14.73 -6.99
N LYS A 486 -14.26 -14.24 -7.72
CA LYS A 486 -15.66 -14.59 -7.46
C LYS A 486 -15.79 -16.11 -7.59
N PHE A 487 -15.88 -16.81 -6.46
CA PHE A 487 -16.17 -18.24 -6.34
C PHE A 487 -15.42 -19.15 -7.34
N SER A 488 -14.29 -19.72 -6.93
CA SER A 488 -13.82 -20.97 -7.53
C SER A 488 -14.73 -22.11 -7.03
N SER A 489 -15.84 -22.35 -7.73
CA SER A 489 -16.56 -23.62 -7.59
C SER A 489 -15.61 -24.74 -8.04
N ILE A 490 -15.23 -25.61 -7.12
CA ILE A 490 -14.53 -26.86 -7.42
C ILE A 490 -15.49 -27.69 -8.26
N THR A 491 -15.26 -27.80 -9.56
CA THR A 491 -15.94 -28.81 -10.38
C THR A 491 -15.29 -30.16 -10.13
N SER A 492 -16.12 -31.18 -9.94
CA SER A 492 -15.77 -32.54 -9.50
C SER A 492 -14.97 -33.39 -10.51
N ASN A 493 -14.37 -32.77 -11.53
CA ASN A 493 -13.48 -33.44 -12.47
C ASN A 493 -12.19 -32.60 -12.54
N GLY A 494 -11.09 -33.10 -11.98
CA GLY A 494 -9.79 -32.43 -11.78
C GLY A 494 -9.06 -31.90 -13.03
N LYS A 495 -9.73 -31.11 -13.86
CA LYS A 495 -9.15 -30.25 -14.89
C LYS A 495 -9.54 -28.80 -14.57
N LEU A 496 -8.59 -28.03 -14.06
CA LEU A 496 -8.71 -26.58 -14.03
C LEU A 496 -8.65 -26.03 -15.47
N SER A 497 -9.75 -25.50 -15.97
CA SER A 497 -9.69 -24.43 -16.98
C SER A 497 -9.59 -23.10 -16.24
N VAL A 498 -8.36 -22.58 -16.12
CA VAL A 498 -8.16 -21.19 -15.69
C VAL A 498 -8.56 -20.31 -16.86
N ASN A 499 -9.81 -19.81 -16.86
CA ASN A 499 -10.14 -18.65 -17.69
C ASN A 499 -9.43 -17.45 -17.07
N PHE A 500 -8.22 -17.16 -17.55
CA PHE A 500 -7.72 -15.79 -17.52
C PHE A 500 -8.65 -14.96 -18.38
N LYS A 501 -9.76 -14.47 -17.81
CA LYS A 501 -10.26 -13.18 -18.28
C LYS A 501 -9.21 -12.19 -17.82
N GLU A 502 -8.30 -11.85 -18.73
CA GLU A 502 -7.65 -10.55 -18.70
C GLU A 502 -8.75 -9.52 -18.45
N ASN A 503 -8.91 -9.09 -17.19
CA ASN A 503 -9.47 -7.78 -16.93
C ASN A 503 -8.40 -6.81 -17.40
N GLY A 504 -8.33 -6.63 -18.72
CA GLY A 504 -7.69 -5.50 -19.33
C GLY A 504 -8.23 -4.28 -18.64
N LEU A 505 -7.35 -3.57 -17.94
CA LEU A 505 -7.49 -2.15 -17.71
C LEU A 505 -7.91 -1.54 -19.06
N LEU A 506 -9.16 -1.08 -19.14
CA LEU A 506 -9.65 -0.26 -20.24
C LEU A 506 -8.87 1.06 -20.21
N PHE A 507 -7.63 1.04 -20.72
CA PHE A 507 -6.95 2.24 -21.16
C PHE A 507 -7.63 2.68 -22.44
N GLY A 508 -8.56 3.65 -22.31
CA GLY A 508 -9.21 4.29 -23.43
C GLY A 508 -8.18 4.95 -24.35
N SER A 509 -7.91 4.31 -25.48
CA SER A 509 -7.36 4.97 -26.66
C SER A 509 -8.48 5.08 -27.70
N ASN A 510 -9.26 6.15 -27.61
CA ASN A 510 -10.22 6.52 -28.66
C ASN A 510 -9.44 7.07 -29.86
N ILE A 511 -8.87 6.18 -30.68
CA ILE A 511 -8.46 6.51 -32.05
C ILE A 511 -9.50 5.90 -32.98
N LYS A 512 -10.53 6.69 -33.31
CA LYS A 512 -11.51 6.35 -34.34
C LYS A 512 -10.81 6.29 -35.71
N LYS A 513 -10.50 5.09 -36.19
CA LYS A 513 -10.34 4.82 -37.63
C LYS A 513 -11.73 4.76 -38.27
N ARG A 514 -12.15 5.85 -38.91
CA ARG A 514 -13.22 5.85 -39.92
C ARG A 514 -12.62 5.47 -41.27
N ARG A 515 -12.97 4.29 -41.77
CA ARG A 515 -13.02 3.83 -43.16
C ARG A 515 -14.28 2.95 -43.20
N SER A 516 -15.20 2.99 -44.15
CA SER A 516 -15.30 3.67 -45.43
C SER A 516 -16.66 3.23 -45.98
N GLU A 517 -17.64 4.14 -46.07
CA GLU A 517 -18.86 3.93 -46.84
C GLU A 517 -19.17 5.24 -47.58
N VAL A 518 -18.62 5.34 -48.79
CA VAL A 518 -19.03 6.33 -49.78
C VAL A 518 -19.60 5.51 -50.94
N ILE A 519 -20.92 5.33 -50.91
CA ILE A 519 -21.68 4.91 -52.08
C ILE A 519 -22.11 6.19 -52.81
N LYS A 520 -21.61 6.29 -54.04
CA LYS A 520 -22.03 7.24 -55.07
C LYS A 520 -23.54 7.14 -55.30
N ARG A 521 -24.19 8.30 -55.41
CA ARG A 521 -25.10 8.72 -56.50
C ARG A 521 -25.86 9.95 -56.03
N ASP A 522 -25.65 11.08 -56.70
CA ASP A 522 -26.71 11.86 -57.35
C ASP A 522 -26.13 13.17 -57.89
N GLU A 523 -25.72 13.12 -59.16
CA GLU A 523 -25.75 14.28 -60.05
C GLU A 523 -27.13 14.30 -60.71
N ILE A 524 -28.04 15.18 -60.29
CA ILE A 524 -29.05 15.76 -61.19
C ILE A 524 -29.27 17.23 -60.80
N SER A 525 -28.67 18.09 -61.62
CA SER A 525 -29.28 19.23 -62.30
C SER A 525 -30.03 20.31 -61.49
N GLN A 526 -29.38 21.47 -61.46
CA GLN A 526 -29.88 22.79 -61.91
C GLN A 526 -31.25 23.34 -61.44
N LYS A 527 -31.20 24.66 -61.21
CA LYS A 527 -32.27 25.68 -61.24
C LYS A 527 -33.07 25.92 -59.94
N GLN A 528 -32.70 26.99 -59.23
CA GLN A 528 -33.45 28.27 -59.15
C GLN A 528 -32.82 29.10 -58.01
N GLN A 529 -32.08 30.17 -58.30
CA GLN A 529 -32.58 31.55 -58.43
C GLN A 529 -33.38 32.07 -57.22
N LYS A 530 -32.69 32.95 -56.47
CA LYS A 530 -33.08 34.33 -56.12
C LYS A 530 -34.11 34.58 -54.99
N VAL A 531 -33.74 35.58 -54.18
CA VAL A 531 -34.53 36.48 -53.29
C VAL A 531 -35.20 35.82 -52.07
N TYR A 532 -35.13 36.32 -50.84
CA TYR A 532 -34.77 37.63 -50.25
C TYR A 532 -33.99 37.41 -48.95
#